data_AF-A0A7R7JEM3-F1
#
_entry.id   AF-A0A7R7JEM3-F1
#
_cell.length_a   1.000
_cell.length_b   1.000
_cell.length_c   1.000
_cell.angle_alpha   90.00
_cell.angle_beta   90.00
_cell.angle_gamma   90.00
#
_symmetry.space_group_name_H-M   'P 1'
#
loop_
_entity.id
_entity.type
_entity.pdbx_description
1 polymer ?
#
loop_
_entity_poly.entity_id
_entity_poly.type
_entity_poly.pdbx_seq_one_letter_code
_entity_poly.pdbx_strand_id
1 'polypeptide(L)'
;MMHYTAPGGLGIALALALAAAPAAARDVNGNYAVFGSGSGDCEDYLDARYRGGADELLYVEWTAGHLSAYNLLLDNTYNILGTTNPFDFMARLDAWCRQHRDAAFTVAVARQMEDLFDERQNLAPQEDGGWENWIEQFGGRGQTQEEAE
;
A
#
# COMPACT_ATOMS: atom_id res chain seq x y z
N MET A 1 -34.74 10.11 -55.71
CA MET A 1 -34.18 9.37 -54.57
C MET A 1 -32.80 9.94 -54.27
N MET A 2 -32.70 10.80 -53.26
CA MET A 2 -31.43 11.38 -52.79
C MET A 2 -30.96 10.56 -51.58
N HIS A 3 -29.80 9.93 -51.69
CA HIS A 3 -29.14 9.27 -50.58
C HIS A 3 -28.33 10.30 -49.80
N TYR A 4 -28.73 10.57 -48.54
CA TYR A 4 -27.93 11.30 -47.56
C TYR A 4 -26.98 10.31 -46.88
N THR A 5 -25.70 10.33 -47.22
CA THR A 5 -24.64 9.71 -46.40
C THR A 5 -24.13 10.75 -45.42
N ALA A 6 -24.40 10.60 -44.12
CA ALA A 6 -23.93 11.49 -43.07
C ALA A 6 -22.49 11.11 -42.66
N PRO A 7 -21.45 11.92 -42.96
CA PRO A 7 -20.06 11.61 -42.64
C PRO A 7 -19.67 12.18 -41.25
N GLY A 8 -20.57 12.14 -40.26
CA GLY A 8 -20.40 12.84 -38.98
C GLY A 8 -20.12 11.97 -37.75
N GLY A 9 -20.39 10.66 -37.81
CA GLY A 9 -20.34 9.80 -36.62
C GLY A 9 -18.93 9.34 -36.22
N LEU A 10 -18.05 9.10 -37.21
CA LEU A 10 -16.74 8.48 -36.96
C LEU A 10 -15.76 9.41 -36.24
N GLY A 11 -15.80 10.71 -36.52
CA GLY A 11 -14.90 11.69 -35.91
C GLY A 11 -15.20 11.96 -34.43
N ILE A 12 -16.48 11.92 -34.04
CA ILE A 12 -16.91 12.13 -32.65
C ILE A 12 -16.53 10.93 -31.79
N ALA A 13 -16.67 9.70 -32.29
CA ALA A 13 -16.28 8.48 -31.58
C ALA A 13 -14.77 8.41 -31.31
N LEU A 14 -13.94 8.89 -32.24
CA LEU A 14 -12.48 8.91 -32.06
C LEU A 14 -12.04 9.97 -31.03
N ALA A 15 -12.70 11.14 -30.99
CA ALA A 15 -12.38 12.20 -30.02
C ALA A 15 -12.70 11.81 -28.56
N LEU A 16 -13.71 10.96 -28.33
CA LEU A 16 -14.08 10.47 -26.99
C LEU A 16 -13.11 9.42 -26.44
N ALA A 17 -12.41 8.67 -27.29
CA ALA A 17 -11.44 7.67 -26.86
C ALA A 17 -10.12 8.27 -26.32
N LEU A 18 -9.77 9.52 -26.71
CA LEU A 18 -8.56 10.21 -26.23
C LEU A 18 -8.74 10.88 -24.86
N ALA A 19 -9.93 10.89 -24.28
CA ALA A 19 -10.20 11.56 -23.00
C ALA A 19 -9.99 10.67 -21.75
N ALA A 20 -9.66 9.39 -21.92
CA ALA A 20 -9.38 8.48 -20.80
C ALA A 20 -7.93 8.61 -20.29
N ALA A 21 -7.48 9.83 -19.98
CA ALA A 21 -6.22 10.00 -19.26
C ALA A 21 -6.38 9.40 -17.85
N PRO A 22 -5.40 8.64 -17.35
CA PRO A 22 -5.45 8.14 -15.98
C PRO A 22 -5.60 9.32 -15.03
N ALA A 23 -6.59 9.28 -14.14
CA ALA A 23 -6.75 10.29 -13.12
C ALA A 23 -5.53 10.23 -12.19
N ALA A 24 -4.70 11.27 -12.20
CA ALA A 24 -3.58 11.36 -11.28
C ALA A 24 -4.12 11.64 -9.87
N ALA A 25 -3.81 10.78 -8.90
CA ALA A 25 -4.25 10.95 -7.51
C ALA A 25 -3.53 12.09 -6.76
N ARG A 26 -2.54 12.73 -7.38
CA ARG A 26 -1.72 13.82 -6.83
C ARG A 26 -2.21 15.17 -7.35
N ASP A 27 -1.81 16.26 -6.69
CA ASP A 27 -2.08 17.61 -7.19
C ASP A 27 -1.39 17.87 -8.55
N VAL A 28 -1.67 19.03 -9.15
CA VAL A 28 -1.11 19.42 -10.46
C VAL A 28 0.43 19.54 -10.48
N ASN A 29 1.08 19.58 -9.31
CA ASN A 29 2.52 19.63 -9.15
C ASN A 29 3.11 18.27 -8.72
N GLY A 30 2.29 17.23 -8.59
CA GLY A 30 2.70 15.91 -8.11
C GLY A 30 2.83 15.79 -6.59
N ASN A 31 2.32 16.75 -5.82
CA ASN A 31 2.28 16.70 -4.36
C ASN A 31 1.03 15.97 -3.85
N TYR A 32 1.11 15.51 -2.61
CA TYR A 32 0.00 14.94 -1.86
C TYR A 32 0.20 15.25 -0.38
N ALA A 33 -0.91 15.34 0.36
CA ALA A 33 -0.86 15.52 1.81
C ALA A 33 -0.68 14.17 2.50
N VAL A 34 0.20 14.14 3.51
CA VAL A 34 0.36 12.99 4.40
C VAL A 34 -0.07 13.43 5.79
N PHE A 35 -0.94 12.64 6.42
CA PHE A 35 -1.43 12.88 7.76
C PHE A 35 -0.94 11.81 8.72
N GLY A 36 -0.67 12.18 9.97
CA GLY A 36 -0.17 11.25 10.99
C GLY A 36 1.32 10.97 10.86
N SER A 37 1.80 9.93 11.56
CA SER A 37 3.24 9.67 11.72
C SER A 37 4.00 9.45 10.42
N GLY A 38 3.35 9.03 9.33
CA GLY A 38 4.04 8.89 8.06
C GLY A 38 4.49 10.20 7.40
N SER A 39 4.10 11.38 7.92
CA SER A 39 4.61 12.66 7.42
C SER A 39 6.05 12.96 7.85
N GLY A 40 6.60 12.20 8.80
CA GLY A 40 8.01 12.28 9.20
C GLY A 40 8.96 11.65 8.18
N ASP A 41 10.25 11.76 8.46
CA ASP A 41 11.30 11.08 7.71
C ASP A 41 11.66 9.71 8.30
N CYS A 42 12.58 9.02 7.64
CA CYS A 42 13.08 7.73 8.09
C CYS A 42 13.86 7.82 9.41
N GLU A 43 14.46 8.96 9.76
CA GLU A 43 15.12 9.14 11.05
C GLU A 43 14.08 9.16 12.17
N ASP A 44 13.01 9.95 12.02
CA ASP A 44 11.90 10.01 12.98
C ASP A 44 11.27 8.63 13.21
N TYR A 45 11.12 7.85 12.13
CA TYR A 45 10.66 6.46 12.19
C TYR A 45 11.64 5.58 12.99
N LEU A 46 12.93 5.57 12.65
CA LEU A 46 13.93 4.74 13.32
C LEU A 46 14.06 5.09 14.81
N ASP A 47 13.94 6.37 15.15
CA ASP A 47 13.89 6.84 16.53
C ASP A 47 12.66 6.31 17.27
N ALA A 48 11.50 6.33 16.64
CA ALA A 48 10.28 5.74 17.19
C ALA A 48 10.43 4.22 17.38
N ARG A 49 11.05 3.51 16.42
CA ARG A 49 11.38 2.08 16.51
C ARG A 49 12.33 1.78 17.66
N TYR A 50 13.29 2.67 17.93
CA TYR A 50 14.22 2.52 19.06
C TYR A 50 13.54 2.76 20.42
N ARG A 51 12.67 3.77 20.51
CA ARG A 51 11.93 4.08 21.74
C ARG A 51 10.86 3.03 22.07
N GLY A 52 10.27 2.43 21.04
CA GLY A 52 9.22 1.43 21.17
C GLY A 52 7.90 2.01 21.70
N GLY A 53 7.00 1.12 22.10
CA GLY A 53 5.76 1.49 22.79
C GLY A 53 4.81 2.32 21.93
N ALA A 54 4.30 3.43 22.48
CA ALA A 54 3.31 4.26 21.80
C ALA A 54 3.85 4.91 20.51
N ASP A 55 5.12 5.33 20.50
CA ASP A 55 5.73 5.98 19.34
C ASP A 55 5.85 5.01 18.16
N GLU A 56 6.34 3.79 18.45
CA GLU A 56 6.39 2.70 17.46
C GLU A 56 4.99 2.34 16.95
N LEU A 57 4.02 2.21 17.87
CA LEU A 57 2.65 1.84 17.53
C LEU A 57 2.02 2.82 16.54
N LEU A 58 2.27 4.12 16.68
CA LEU A 58 1.75 5.12 15.73
C LEU A 58 2.25 4.90 14.30
N TYR A 59 3.51 4.48 14.12
CA TYR A 59 4.03 4.14 12.79
C TYR A 59 3.49 2.81 12.27
N VAL A 60 3.30 1.81 13.14
CA VAL A 60 2.70 0.52 12.76
C VAL A 60 1.25 0.73 12.29
N GLU A 61 0.43 1.43 13.07
CA GLU A 61 -0.97 1.72 12.73
C GLU A 61 -1.09 2.60 11.48
N TRP A 62 -0.23 3.62 11.36
CA TRP A 62 -0.20 4.44 10.16
C TRP A 62 0.13 3.60 8.92
N THR A 63 1.11 2.70 9.01
CA THR A 63 1.49 1.81 7.91
C THR A 63 0.37 0.84 7.56
N ALA A 64 -0.28 0.23 8.56
CA ALA A 64 -1.44 -0.65 8.35
C ALA A 64 -2.60 0.08 7.64
N GLY A 65 -2.90 1.31 8.05
CA GLY A 65 -3.89 2.15 7.39
C GLY A 65 -3.50 2.50 5.94
N HIS A 66 -2.23 2.81 5.70
CA HIS A 66 -1.71 3.09 4.37
C HIS A 66 -1.85 1.87 3.43
N LEU A 67 -1.44 0.69 3.88
CA LEU A 67 -1.58 -0.56 3.14
C LEU A 67 -3.05 -0.88 2.84
N SER A 68 -3.93 -0.69 3.83
CA SER A 68 -5.37 -0.89 3.67
C SER A 68 -5.97 0.04 2.61
N ALA A 69 -5.53 1.31 2.57
CA ALA A 69 -5.95 2.25 1.54
C ALA A 69 -5.53 1.79 0.14
N TYR A 70 -4.31 1.26 -0.02
CA TYR A 70 -3.84 0.73 -1.30
C TYR A 70 -4.60 -0.53 -1.73
N ASN A 71 -4.91 -1.43 -0.79
CA ASN A 71 -5.75 -2.59 -1.07
C ASN A 71 -7.16 -2.17 -1.55
N LEU A 72 -7.70 -1.08 -1.02
CA LEU A 72 -9.02 -0.57 -1.42
C LEU A 72 -9.01 0.17 -2.76
N LEU A 73 -7.98 0.98 -3.01
CA LEU A 73 -7.96 1.95 -4.11
C LEU A 73 -7.35 1.40 -5.40
N LEU A 74 -6.49 0.39 -5.32
CA LEU A 74 -5.85 -0.19 -6.49
C LEU A 74 -6.73 -1.25 -7.15
N ASP A 75 -6.84 -1.17 -8.46
CA ASP A 75 -7.53 -2.19 -9.25
C ASP A 75 -6.88 -3.57 -9.06
N ASN A 76 -7.72 -4.60 -9.01
CA ASN A 76 -7.31 -6.00 -8.89
C ASN A 76 -6.32 -6.23 -7.74
N THR A 77 -6.57 -5.64 -6.57
CA THR A 77 -5.71 -5.80 -5.40
C THR A 77 -6.57 -6.18 -4.20
N TYR A 78 -6.31 -7.35 -3.63
CA TYR A 78 -6.87 -7.78 -2.35
C TYR A 78 -5.88 -7.51 -1.21
N ASN A 79 -4.62 -7.91 -1.42
CA ASN A 79 -3.54 -7.71 -0.46
C ASN A 79 -2.23 -7.37 -1.18
N ILE A 80 -1.79 -6.11 -1.05
CA ILE A 80 -0.58 -5.56 -1.64
C ILE A 80 0.70 -6.22 -1.10
N LEU A 81 0.65 -6.80 0.11
CA LEU A 81 1.81 -7.49 0.67
C LEU A 81 2.02 -8.89 0.08
N GLY A 82 1.04 -9.42 -0.68
CA GLY A 82 1.13 -10.77 -1.23
C GLY A 82 1.26 -11.81 -0.12
N THR A 83 2.38 -12.53 -0.12
CA THR A 83 2.75 -13.52 0.91
C THR A 83 3.63 -12.94 2.03
N THR A 84 4.06 -11.68 1.91
CA THR A 84 4.82 -10.99 2.95
C THR A 84 3.91 -10.70 4.14
N ASN A 85 4.30 -11.12 5.34
CA ASN A 85 3.55 -10.73 6.54
C ASN A 85 3.95 -9.30 6.99
N PRO A 86 3.09 -8.59 7.75
CA PRO A 86 3.38 -7.21 8.13
C PRO A 86 4.65 -7.00 8.97
N PHE A 87 5.10 -7.97 9.77
CA PHE A 87 6.36 -7.81 10.51
C PHE A 87 7.57 -7.82 9.59
N ASP A 88 7.58 -8.70 8.60
CA ASP A 88 8.62 -8.72 7.58
C ASP A 88 8.59 -7.45 6.74
N PHE A 89 7.39 -6.90 6.48
CA PHE A 89 7.25 -5.59 5.84
C PHE A 89 7.85 -4.47 6.71
N MET A 90 7.56 -4.43 8.01
CA MET A 90 8.18 -3.46 8.93
C MET A 90 9.71 -3.63 8.99
N ALA A 91 10.22 -4.86 9.00
CA ALA A 91 11.66 -5.13 8.97
C ALA A 91 12.34 -4.64 7.66
N ARG A 92 11.64 -4.73 6.53
CA ARG A 92 12.09 -4.15 5.25
C ARG A 92 12.16 -2.62 5.34
N LEU A 93 11.19 -1.98 5.98
CA LEU A 93 11.22 -0.54 6.24
C LEU A 93 12.40 -0.17 7.15
N ASP A 94 12.64 -0.91 8.23
CA ASP A 94 13.80 -0.75 9.11
C ASP A 94 15.11 -0.79 8.29
N ALA A 95 15.26 -1.79 7.41
CA ALA A 95 16.45 -1.96 6.59
C ALA A 95 16.64 -0.85 5.54
N TRP A 96 15.55 -0.40 4.90
CA TRP A 96 15.57 0.66 3.90
C TRP A 96 15.86 2.02 4.54
N CYS A 97 15.17 2.36 5.64
CA CYS A 97 15.34 3.62 6.34
C CYS A 97 16.73 3.79 6.94
N ARG A 98 17.39 2.71 7.40
CA ARG A 98 18.79 2.78 7.86
C ARG A 98 19.77 3.27 6.81
N GLN A 99 19.43 3.10 5.53
CA GLN A 99 20.24 3.53 4.38
C GLN A 99 19.81 4.90 3.83
N HIS A 100 18.64 5.41 4.21
CA HIS A 100 18.00 6.62 3.64
C HIS A 100 17.34 7.45 4.74
N ARG A 101 18.10 7.87 5.75
CA ARG A 101 17.58 8.49 6.98
C ARG A 101 16.79 9.78 6.74
N ASP A 102 17.20 10.58 5.76
CA ASP A 102 16.56 11.85 5.40
C ASP A 102 15.38 11.72 4.42
N ALA A 103 15.10 10.51 3.93
CA ALA A 103 13.98 10.29 3.04
C ALA A 103 12.65 10.27 3.80
N ALA A 104 11.61 10.82 3.19
CA ALA A 104 10.26 10.78 3.75
C ALA A 104 9.82 9.32 3.99
N PHE A 105 9.23 9.03 5.16
CA PHE A 105 8.81 7.67 5.50
C PHE A 105 7.77 7.12 4.51
N THR A 106 6.87 7.96 4.00
CA THR A 106 5.93 7.54 2.95
C THR A 106 6.60 7.06 1.67
N VAL A 107 7.78 7.58 1.33
CA VAL A 107 8.55 7.10 0.18
C VAL A 107 9.13 5.73 0.46
N ALA A 108 9.60 5.47 1.68
CA ALA A 108 10.05 4.14 2.09
C ALA A 108 8.93 3.10 1.90
N VAL A 109 7.72 3.41 2.41
CA VAL A 109 6.55 2.54 2.28
C VAL A 109 6.15 2.34 0.82
N ALA A 110 6.08 3.41 0.03
CA ALA A 110 5.78 3.33 -1.40
C ALA A 110 6.78 2.45 -2.16
N ARG A 111 8.09 2.60 -1.91
CA ARG A 111 9.12 1.77 -2.54
C ARG A 111 8.97 0.29 -2.20
N GLN A 112 8.71 -0.02 -0.93
CA GLN A 112 8.52 -1.41 -0.54
C GLN A 112 7.22 -2.01 -1.10
N MET A 113 6.16 -1.21 -1.29
CA MET A 113 4.96 -1.66 -1.99
C MET A 113 5.19 -1.85 -3.50
N GLU A 114 5.99 -0.98 -4.14
CA GLU A 114 6.39 -1.14 -5.55
C GLU A 114 7.10 -2.48 -5.76
N ASP A 115 8.03 -2.85 -4.86
CA ASP A 115 8.76 -4.12 -4.91
C ASP A 115 7.82 -5.34 -4.79
N LEU A 116 6.69 -5.20 -4.10
CA LEU A 116 5.70 -6.27 -3.88
C LEU A 116 4.55 -6.24 -4.88
N PHE A 117 4.48 -5.24 -5.76
CA PHE A 117 3.28 -4.98 -6.56
C PHE A 117 2.94 -6.17 -7.47
N ASP A 118 3.92 -6.80 -8.11
CA ASP A 118 3.69 -7.95 -9.00
C ASP A 118 3.38 -9.24 -8.22
N GLU A 119 3.73 -9.29 -6.94
CA GLU A 119 3.49 -10.43 -6.04
C GLU A 119 2.18 -10.28 -5.24
N ARG A 120 1.46 -9.17 -5.42
CA ARG A 120 0.22 -8.90 -4.70
C ARG A 120 -0.83 -9.97 -4.97
N GLN A 121 -1.64 -10.23 -3.96
CA GLN A 121 -2.80 -11.08 -4.13
C GLN A 121 -3.94 -10.25 -4.73
N ASN A 122 -4.46 -10.70 -5.87
CA ASN A 122 -5.56 -10.03 -6.57
C ASN A 122 -6.94 -10.53 -6.13
N LEU A 123 -6.99 -11.69 -5.45
CA LEU A 123 -8.20 -12.35 -4.99
C LEU A 123 -8.07 -12.70 -3.52
N ALA A 124 -9.18 -12.64 -2.80
CA ALA A 124 -9.25 -13.16 -1.45
C ALA A 124 -8.99 -14.68 -1.45
N PRO A 125 -8.29 -15.22 -0.44
CA PRO A 125 -8.31 -16.66 -0.19
C PRO A 125 -9.74 -17.15 0.06
N GLN A 126 -9.97 -18.46 -0.09
CA GLN A 126 -11.32 -19.05 0.07
C GLN A 126 -11.85 -18.95 1.51
N GLU A 127 -10.96 -18.71 2.48
CA GLU A 127 -11.27 -18.40 3.88
C GLU A 127 -11.05 -16.90 4.11
N ASP A 128 -11.81 -16.31 5.04
CA ASP A 128 -11.78 -14.88 5.32
C ASP A 128 -10.40 -14.41 5.80
N GLY A 129 -9.57 -13.85 4.91
CA GLY A 129 -8.26 -13.28 5.29
C GLY A 129 -8.33 -12.03 6.19
N GLY A 130 -9.39 -11.86 6.96
CA GLY A 130 -9.65 -10.74 7.86
C GLY A 130 -8.70 -10.68 9.05
N TRP A 131 -8.84 -9.60 9.82
CA TRP A 131 -8.02 -9.27 11.00
C TRP A 131 -8.02 -10.38 12.06
N GLU A 132 -9.11 -11.13 12.21
CA GLU A 132 -9.18 -12.31 13.09
C GLU A 132 -8.17 -13.40 12.69
N ASN A 133 -8.12 -13.78 11.42
CA ASN A 133 -7.17 -14.77 10.90
C ASN A 133 -5.72 -14.27 10.94
N TRP A 134 -5.53 -12.95 10.88
CA TRP A 134 -4.23 -12.32 11.12
C TRP A 134 -3.81 -12.56 12.58
N ILE A 135 -4.62 -12.17 13.57
CA ILE A 135 -4.32 -12.34 15.01
C ILE A 135 -4.01 -13.79 15.37
N GLU A 136 -4.77 -14.77 14.87
CA GLU A 136 -4.55 -16.19 15.18
C GLU A 136 -3.16 -16.70 14.75
N GLN A 137 -2.66 -16.25 13.59
CA GLN A 137 -1.30 -16.56 13.13
C GLN A 137 -0.20 -15.92 14.00
N PHE A 138 -0.51 -14.87 14.76
CA PHE A 138 0.41 -14.26 15.73
C PHE A 138 0.28 -14.85 17.13
N GLY A 139 -0.93 -15.17 17.58
CA GLY A 139 -1.20 -15.82 18.86
C GLY A 139 -0.68 -17.25 18.91
N GLY A 140 -0.72 -17.99 17.79
CA GLY A 140 -0.23 -19.37 17.70
C GLY A 140 1.29 -19.51 17.81
N ARG A 141 2.07 -18.48 17.41
CA ARG A 141 3.54 -18.47 17.58
C ARG A 141 4.00 -18.24 19.02
N GLY A 142 3.10 -17.80 19.90
CA GLY A 142 3.37 -17.69 21.34
C GLY A 142 3.17 -18.99 22.12
N GLN A 143 2.45 -19.97 21.57
CA GLN A 143 2.10 -21.20 22.29
C GLN A 143 3.00 -22.40 21.97
N THR A 144 3.69 -22.40 20.83
CA THR A 144 4.52 -23.55 20.43
C THR A 144 5.90 -23.62 21.12
N GLN A 145 6.22 -22.69 22.02
CA GLN A 145 7.51 -22.68 22.73
C GLN A 145 7.44 -23.13 24.20
N GLU A 146 6.25 -23.34 24.76
CA GLU A 146 6.09 -23.73 26.18
C GLU A 146 5.92 -25.26 26.38
N GLU A 147 5.80 -26.05 25.32
CA GLU A 147 5.64 -27.53 25.41
C GLU A 147 6.96 -28.32 25.25
N ALA A 148 8.12 -27.69 25.50
CA ALA A 148 9.44 -28.31 25.35
C ALA A 148 10.31 -28.30 26.62
N GLU A 149 9.71 -28.24 27.82
CA GLU A 149 10.39 -28.52 29.09
C GLU A 149 9.66 -29.57 29.94
#